data_AF-A0A2V9Y918-F1
#
_entry.id   AF-A0A2V9Y918-F1
#
_cell.length_a   1.000
_cell.length_b   1.000
_cell.length_c   1.000
_cell.angle_alpha   90.00
_cell.angle_beta   90.00
_cell.angle_gamma   90.00
#
_symmetry.space_group_name_H-M   'P 1'
#
loop_
_entity.id
_entity.type
_entity.pdbx_description
1 polymer ?
#
loop_
_entity_poly.entity_id
_entity_poly.type
_entity_poly.pdbx_seq_one_letter_code
_entity_poly.pdbx_strand_id
1 'polypeptide(L)'
;MKMPARLFMISVCLAVISQTGVAQAQSDSAVRNGSAVPSPTRGWIKDRPEAVGLDGKVLAAFDADLASGKYSLVDSFAVYRCGKMVFEQTYPHDYTHIYAKEASERGR
;
A
#
# COMPACT_ATOMS: atom_id res chain seq x y z
N MET A 1 39.93 -41.39 44.00
CA MET A 1 39.49 -40.60 45.18
C MET A 1 38.21 -39.86 44.79
N LYS A 2 37.09 -40.15 45.45
CA LYS A 2 35.74 -39.71 45.09
C LYS A 2 35.05 -39.24 46.36
N MET A 3 34.56 -38.00 46.41
CA MET A 3 33.63 -37.50 47.45
C MET A 3 33.14 -36.07 47.11
N PRO A 4 32.02 -35.58 47.67
CA PRO A 4 30.71 -35.66 47.01
C PRO A 4 29.91 -34.35 46.97
N ALA A 5 28.86 -34.35 46.15
CA ALA A 5 27.76 -33.39 46.21
C ALA A 5 27.07 -33.41 47.59
N ARG A 6 26.81 -32.23 48.16
CA ARG A 6 25.90 -32.04 49.29
C ARG A 6 24.93 -30.88 49.05
N LEU A 7 23.70 -31.30 48.86
CA LEU A 7 22.41 -30.63 49.00
C LEU A 7 22.26 -29.92 50.36
N PHE A 8 21.83 -28.66 50.35
CA PHE A 8 21.10 -27.94 51.40
C PHE A 8 20.32 -26.85 50.64
N MET A 9 19.08 -27.06 50.18
CA MET A 9 17.83 -26.99 50.95
C MET A 9 17.81 -25.86 52.00
N ILE A 10 16.76 -25.02 51.93
CA ILE A 10 16.33 -23.93 52.84
C ILE A 10 16.61 -22.53 52.28
N SER A 11 15.62 -21.98 51.56
CA SER A 11 15.01 -20.69 51.91
C SER A 11 13.87 -20.38 50.91
N VAL A 12 12.71 -20.98 51.16
CA VAL A 12 11.43 -20.53 50.62
C VAL A 12 10.84 -19.58 51.67
N CYS A 13 10.86 -18.27 51.40
CA CYS A 13 9.82 -17.29 51.76
C CYS A 13 10.29 -15.85 51.50
N LEU A 14 9.40 -15.06 50.89
CA LEU A 14 9.37 -13.58 50.85
C LEU A 14 10.31 -12.85 49.87
N ALA A 15 9.90 -12.81 48.60
CA ALA A 15 10.03 -11.60 47.77
C ALA A 15 9.03 -11.66 46.60
N VAL A 16 7.75 -11.77 46.92
CA VAL A 16 6.66 -11.43 46.00
C VAL A 16 6.42 -9.92 46.13
N ILE A 17 6.17 -9.27 44.99
CA ILE A 17 5.78 -7.87 44.77
C ILE A 17 6.92 -6.84 44.78
N SER A 18 7.44 -6.53 43.59
CA SER A 18 7.47 -5.16 43.04
C SER A 18 8.02 -5.20 41.61
N GLN A 19 7.31 -5.87 40.69
CA GLN A 19 7.47 -5.55 39.27
C GLN A 19 6.60 -4.32 39.01
N THR A 20 7.16 -3.13 39.24
CA THR A 20 6.61 -1.92 38.64
C THR A 20 6.71 -2.12 37.13
N GLY A 21 5.56 -2.36 36.51
CA GLY A 21 5.42 -2.40 35.07
C GLY A 21 5.79 -1.04 34.51
N VAL A 22 7.07 -0.87 34.17
CA VAL A 22 7.45 0.10 33.15
C VAL A 22 7.04 -0.56 31.85
N ALA A 23 5.87 -0.19 31.33
CA ALA A 23 5.55 -0.43 29.95
C ALA A 23 6.57 0.35 29.11
N GLN A 24 7.75 -0.24 28.87
CA GLN A 24 8.61 0.19 27.79
C GLN A 24 7.83 -0.13 26.51
N ALA A 25 7.18 0.90 25.97
CA ALA A 25 6.71 0.89 24.61
C ALA A 25 7.94 0.60 23.74
N GLN A 26 8.09 -0.67 23.34
CA GLN A 26 9.05 -1.08 22.34
C GLN A 26 8.65 -0.33 21.08
N SER A 27 9.37 0.76 20.80
CA SER A 27 9.24 1.45 19.53
C SER A 27 9.69 0.45 18.48
N ASP A 28 8.74 -0.12 17.75
CA ASP A 28 8.98 -0.98 16.59
C ASP A 28 9.90 -0.24 15.62
N SER A 29 11.20 -0.42 15.80
CA SER A 29 12.24 0.11 14.93
C SER A 29 12.43 -0.78 13.70
N ALA A 30 11.53 -1.76 13.52
CA ALA A 30 11.55 -2.71 12.42
C ALA A 30 10.71 -2.26 11.20
N VAL A 31 10.59 -0.96 10.93
CA VAL A 31 10.11 -0.44 9.63
C VAL A 31 10.94 0.79 9.21
N ARG A 32 12.26 0.65 9.13
CA ARG A 32 13.13 1.68 8.53
C ARG A 32 14.16 1.09 7.58
N ASN A 33 13.74 0.21 6.70
CA ASN A 33 14.44 -0.08 5.44
C ASN A 33 13.61 0.31 4.20
N GLY A 34 12.64 1.22 4.36
CA GLY A 34 12.01 1.91 3.25
C GLY A 34 12.85 3.12 2.89
N SER A 35 13.65 3.06 1.84
CA SER A 35 14.16 4.26 1.17
C SER A 35 13.00 5.25 1.00
N ALA A 36 13.14 6.47 1.51
CA ALA A 36 12.11 7.48 1.45
C ALA A 36 11.63 7.63 0.00
N VAL A 37 10.41 7.16 -0.30
CA VAL A 37 9.81 7.33 -1.62
C VAL A 37 9.67 8.84 -1.83
N PRO A 38 10.26 9.41 -2.89
CA PRO A 38 10.10 10.83 -3.18
C PRO A 38 8.63 11.21 -3.26
N SER A 39 8.25 12.30 -2.60
CA SER A 39 6.89 12.84 -2.63
C SER A 39 6.40 13.05 -4.07
N PRO A 40 5.13 12.75 -4.39
CA PRO A 40 4.60 12.85 -5.75
C PRO A 40 4.41 14.30 -6.24
N THR A 41 4.84 15.31 -5.48
CA THR A 41 4.74 16.72 -5.87
C THR A 41 5.51 17.08 -7.16
N ARG A 42 6.47 16.24 -7.58
CA ARG A 42 7.16 16.36 -8.88
C ARG A 42 6.73 15.29 -9.89
N GLY A 43 5.60 14.63 -9.66
CA GLY A 43 5.15 13.46 -10.39
C GLY A 43 5.60 12.15 -9.75
N TRP A 44 4.99 11.07 -10.22
CA TRP A 44 5.26 9.72 -9.74
C TRP A 44 6.46 9.12 -10.47
N ILE A 45 7.28 8.37 -9.73
CA ILE A 45 8.31 7.51 -10.34
C ILE A 45 7.59 6.43 -11.15
N LYS A 46 7.97 6.25 -12.41
CA LYS A 46 7.39 5.22 -13.30
C LYS A 46 8.15 3.90 -13.17
N ASP A 47 7.44 2.78 -13.27
CA ASP A 47 8.03 1.43 -13.32
C ASP A 47 7.10 0.48 -14.10
N ARG A 48 7.49 -0.78 -14.27
CA ARG A 48 6.66 -1.81 -14.91
C ARG A 48 5.74 -2.50 -13.88
N PRO A 49 4.55 -2.98 -14.29
CA PRO A 49 3.67 -3.75 -13.42
C PRO A 49 4.38 -4.92 -12.72
N GLU A 50 5.22 -5.67 -13.44
CA GLU A 50 5.87 -6.86 -12.89
C GLU A 50 6.88 -6.51 -11.79
N ALA A 51 7.53 -5.34 -11.89
CA ALA A 51 8.51 -4.87 -10.91
C ALA A 51 7.89 -4.55 -9.53
N VAL A 52 6.57 -4.37 -9.49
CA VAL A 52 5.80 -4.18 -8.26
C VAL A 52 4.87 -5.37 -7.98
N GLY A 53 5.07 -6.51 -8.62
CA GLY A 53 4.30 -7.74 -8.40
C GLY A 53 2.87 -7.69 -8.91
N LEU A 54 2.60 -6.96 -9.99
CA LEU A 54 1.35 -6.96 -10.73
C LEU A 54 1.50 -7.73 -12.05
N ASP A 55 0.42 -8.35 -12.51
CA ASP A 55 0.36 -8.96 -13.84
C ASP A 55 -0.04 -7.91 -14.89
N GLY A 56 0.92 -7.55 -15.75
CA GLY A 56 0.69 -6.58 -16.82
C GLY A 56 -0.38 -7.01 -17.83
N LYS A 57 -0.63 -8.31 -18.02
CA LYS A 57 -1.64 -8.80 -18.96
C LYS A 57 -3.06 -8.51 -18.48
N VAL A 58 -3.29 -8.59 -17.17
CA VAL A 58 -4.59 -8.25 -16.57
C VAL A 58 -4.88 -6.77 -16.74
N LEU A 59 -3.87 -5.91 -16.52
CA LEU A 59 -4.00 -4.47 -16.72
C LEU A 59 -4.28 -4.12 -18.19
N ALA A 60 -3.60 -4.77 -19.12
CA ALA A 60 -3.81 -4.59 -20.55
C ALA A 60 -5.20 -5.08 -21.01
N ALA A 61 -5.69 -6.20 -20.47
CA ALA A 61 -7.04 -6.69 -20.78
C ALA A 61 -8.11 -5.72 -20.28
N PHE A 62 -7.91 -5.11 -19.10
CA PHE A 62 -8.83 -4.11 -18.59
C PHE A 62 -8.76 -2.78 -19.35
N ASP A 63 -7.57 -2.33 -19.75
CA ASP A 63 -7.41 -1.21 -20.69
C ASP A 63 -8.16 -1.44 -22.00
N ALA A 64 -8.10 -2.65 -22.56
CA ALA A 64 -8.85 -2.99 -23.77
C ALA A 64 -10.37 -2.90 -23.57
N ASP A 65 -10.89 -3.35 -22.43
CA ASP A 65 -12.31 -3.19 -22.07
C ASP A 65 -12.71 -1.69 -21.96
N LEU A 66 -11.85 -0.85 -21.38
CA LEU A 66 -12.08 0.59 -21.25
C LEU A 66 -12.04 1.28 -22.61
N ALA A 67 -11.02 0.99 -23.42
CA ALA A 67 -10.84 1.53 -24.76
C ALA A 67 -11.97 1.11 -25.72
N SER A 68 -12.57 -0.06 -25.50
CA SER A 68 -13.72 -0.52 -26.30
C SER A 68 -15.04 0.16 -25.91
N GLY A 69 -15.06 0.99 -24.86
CA GLY A 69 -16.27 1.59 -24.33
C GLY A 69 -17.21 0.60 -23.63
N LYS A 70 -16.70 -0.58 -23.21
CA LYS A 70 -17.48 -1.54 -22.40
C LYS A 70 -17.96 -0.89 -21.10
N TYR A 71 -17.17 0.06 -20.60
CA TYR A 71 -17.52 0.96 -19.51
C TYR A 71 -17.60 2.38 -20.08
N SER A 72 -18.75 3.03 -19.92
CA SER A 72 -19.04 4.31 -20.56
C SER A 72 -18.22 5.46 -19.96
N LEU A 73 -17.73 6.35 -20.83
CA LEU A 73 -17.19 7.67 -20.48
C LEU A 73 -16.05 7.66 -19.44
N VAL A 74 -15.20 6.63 -19.46
CA VAL A 74 -13.97 6.64 -18.67
C VAL A 74 -12.94 7.51 -19.38
N ASP A 75 -12.45 8.56 -18.71
CA ASP A 75 -11.45 9.47 -19.28
C ASP A 75 -10.01 8.98 -19.09
N SER A 76 -9.74 8.28 -17.99
CA SER A 76 -8.38 7.86 -17.65
C SER A 76 -8.36 6.64 -16.75
N PHE A 77 -7.27 5.89 -16.83
CA PHE A 77 -6.99 4.73 -16.00
C PHE A 77 -5.52 4.73 -15.60
N ALA A 78 -5.25 4.78 -14.29
CA ALA A 78 -3.90 4.74 -13.76
C ALA A 78 -3.80 3.81 -12.54
N VAL A 79 -2.67 3.13 -12.41
CA VAL A 79 -2.38 2.21 -11.31
C VAL A 79 -1.06 2.59 -10.64
N TYR A 80 -1.12 2.70 -9.31
CA TYR A 80 0.02 3.04 -8.46
C TYR A 80 0.23 1.96 -7.41
N ARG A 81 1.48 1.53 -7.22
CA ARG A 81 1.84 0.57 -6.16
C ARG A 81 3.24 0.85 -5.63
N CYS A 82 3.41 0.77 -4.31
CA CYS A 82 4.69 0.99 -3.65
C CYS A 82 5.36 2.34 -4.01
N GLY A 83 4.55 3.38 -4.20
CA GLY A 83 5.06 4.71 -4.54
C GLY A 83 5.44 4.91 -6.01
N LYS A 84 5.11 3.96 -6.89
CA LYS A 84 5.42 3.99 -8.32
C LYS A 84 4.15 3.95 -9.14
N MET A 85 4.10 4.73 -10.22
CA MET A 85 3.08 4.62 -11.26
C MET A 85 3.51 3.52 -12.24
N VAL A 86 2.64 2.55 -12.48
CA VAL A 86 3.01 1.36 -13.27
C VAL A 86 2.11 1.10 -14.46
N PHE A 87 1.03 1.87 -14.58
CA PHE A 87 0.13 1.86 -15.72
C PHE A 87 -0.58 3.22 -15.77
N GLU A 88 -0.74 3.79 -16.96
CA GLU A 88 -1.41 5.08 -17.19
C GLU A 88 -1.91 5.13 -18.63
N GLN A 89 -3.21 5.34 -18.81
CA GLN A 89 -3.89 5.44 -20.10
C GLN A 89 -4.97 6.53 -20.03
N THR A 90 -5.20 7.20 -21.15
CA THR A 90 -6.22 8.25 -21.31
C THR A 90 -7.09 7.93 -22.52
N TYR A 91 -8.39 8.11 -22.39
CA TYR A 91 -9.38 7.83 -23.45
C TYR A 91 -10.13 9.13 -23.76
N PRO A 92 -9.83 9.79 -24.90
CA PRO A 92 -10.43 11.07 -25.22
C PRO A 92 -11.91 10.90 -25.60
N HIS A 93 -12.76 11.76 -25.06
CA HIS A 93 -14.17 11.87 -25.43
C HIS A 93 -14.47 13.29 -25.92
N ASP A 94 -15.26 13.41 -26.98
CA ASP A 94 -15.80 14.70 -27.42
C ASP A 94 -17.06 15.01 -26.62
N TYR A 95 -16.88 15.54 -25.41
CA TYR A 95 -17.99 15.92 -24.55
C TYR A 95 -18.87 17.04 -25.12
N THR A 96 -18.31 17.88 -25.99
CA THR A 96 -19.09 18.91 -26.69
C THR A 96 -20.10 18.26 -27.62
N HIS A 97 -19.69 17.23 -28.36
CA HIS A 97 -20.60 16.46 -29.21
C HIS A 97 -21.57 15.61 -28.39
N ILE A 98 -21.08 14.87 -27.38
CA ILE A 98 -21.87 13.93 -26.57
C ILE A 98 -23.04 14.63 -25.87
N TYR A 99 -22.80 15.84 -25.34
CA TYR A 99 -23.80 16.60 -24.58
C TYR A 99 -24.33 17.83 -25.32
N ALA A 100 -24.18 17.90 -26.66
CA ALA A 100 -24.58 19.07 -27.44
C ALA A 100 -26.06 19.44 -27.23
N LYS A 101 -26.91 18.42 -27.08
CA LYS A 101 -28.35 18.61 -26.86
C LYS A 101 -28.62 19.18 -25.48
N GLU A 102 -28.14 18.53 -24.43
CA GLU A 102 -28.32 18.92 -23.04
C GLU A 102 -27.76 20.32 -22.78
N ALA A 103 -26.62 20.65 -23.39
CA ALA A 103 -26.02 21.97 -23.31
C ALA A 103 -26.87 23.08 -23.96
N SER A 104 -27.76 22.74 -24.91
CA SER A 104 -28.67 23.68 -25.57
C SER A 104 -29.99 23.89 -24.83
N GLU A 105 -30.30 23.02 -23.87
CA GLU A 105 -31.51 23.11 -23.06
C GLU A 105 -31.29 24.07 -21.88
N ARG A 106 -32.30 24.89 -21.54
CA ARG A 106 -32.25 25.73 -20.33
C ARG A 106 -32.22 24.81 -19.11
N GLY A 107 -31.19 24.93 -18.27
CA GLY A 107 -31.08 24.19 -17.00
C GLY A 107 -32.37 24.30 -16.19
N ARG A 108 -32.90 23.16 -15.75
CA ARG A 108 -34.14 23.09 -14.98
C ARG A 108 -34.03 23.73 -13.61
#